data_AF-A0A1X2G276-F1
#
_entry.id   AF-A0A1X2G276-F1
#
_cell.length_a   1.000
_cell.length_b   1.000
_cell.length_c   1.000
_cell.angle_alpha   90.00
_cell.angle_beta   90.00
_cell.angle_gamma   90.00
#
_symmetry.space_group_name_H-M   'P 1'
#
loop_
_entity.id
_entity.type
_entity.pdbx_description
1 polymer ?
#
loop_
_entity_poly.entity_id
_entity_poly.type
_entity_poly.pdbx_seq_one_letter_code
_entity_poly.pdbx_strand_id
1 'polypeptide(L)'
;MYTKKFLDLDFNVVVDRCNFDVDQRKTWVQIAGDYGVPVDCIVFTAGARECAQRIMTRKDHPTGVQGSEGQEILRRFVKNYSPPSADVNEGFRKILRVDPSPDPVCTDERISSVLQQLEDAPIVIYK
;
A
#
# COMPACT_ATOMS: atom_id res chain seq x y z
N MET A 1 -0.52 12.94 -15.05
CA MET A 1 -0.36 11.92 -14.00
C MET A 1 -1.03 10.64 -14.48
N TYR A 2 -0.35 9.49 -14.49
CA TYR A 2 -0.88 8.26 -15.12
C TYR A 2 -2.19 7.75 -14.50
N THR A 3 -2.42 7.96 -13.20
CA THR A 3 -3.67 7.58 -12.51
C THR A 3 -4.90 8.19 -13.20
N LYS A 4 -4.92 9.51 -13.38
CA LYS A 4 -6.04 10.22 -14.04
C LYS A 4 -6.29 9.69 -15.45
N LYS A 5 -5.22 9.50 -16.24
CA LYS A 5 -5.30 8.95 -17.59
C LYS A 5 -6.01 7.59 -17.64
N PHE A 6 -5.76 6.70 -16.68
CA PHE A 6 -6.38 5.37 -16.68
C PHE A 6 -7.79 5.38 -16.09
N LEU A 7 -8.07 6.28 -15.14
CA LEU A 7 -9.43 6.52 -14.66
C LEU A 7 -10.32 7.11 -15.78
N ASP A 8 -9.79 8.01 -16.61
CA ASP A 8 -10.50 8.54 -17.80
C ASP A 8 -10.86 7.45 -18.83
N LEU A 9 -10.21 6.27 -18.74
CA LEU A 9 -10.47 5.10 -19.59
C LEU A 9 -11.29 4.02 -18.87
N ASP A 10 -11.89 4.35 -17.72
CA ASP A 10 -12.66 3.44 -16.88
C ASP A 10 -11.88 2.20 -16.40
N PHE A 11 -10.56 2.32 -16.22
CA PHE A 11 -9.74 1.26 -15.66
C PHE A 11 -9.55 1.39 -14.15
N ASN A 12 -9.44 0.23 -13.49
CA ASN A 12 -8.96 0.15 -12.11
C ASN A 12 -7.47 0.54 -12.04
N VAL A 13 -7.09 1.27 -11.00
CA VAL A 13 -5.70 1.72 -10.79
C VAL A 13 -5.16 1.20 -9.47
N VAL A 14 -3.98 0.57 -9.53
CA VAL A 14 -3.20 0.22 -8.34
C VAL A 14 -2.08 1.24 -8.16
N VAL A 15 -1.98 1.81 -6.96
CA VAL A 15 -0.92 2.76 -6.59
C VAL A 15 0.15 2.05 -5.78
N ASP A 16 1.20 1.57 -6.44
CA ASP A 16 2.34 0.91 -5.81
C ASP A 16 3.39 1.94 -5.34
N ARG A 17 3.16 2.52 -4.15
CA ARG A 17 4.12 3.37 -3.43
C ARG A 17 4.08 3.06 -1.94
N CYS A 18 5.08 3.52 -1.20
CA CYS A 18 5.15 3.31 0.24
C CYS A 18 3.97 3.91 1.01
N ASN A 19 3.50 5.10 0.62
CA ASN A 19 2.29 5.74 1.15
C ASN A 19 2.18 5.69 2.70
N PHE A 20 3.32 5.92 3.38
CA PHE A 20 3.49 5.56 4.78
C PHE A 20 2.79 6.52 5.75
N ASP A 21 2.36 7.70 5.29
CA ASP A 21 1.63 8.68 6.11
C ASP A 21 0.37 9.21 5.39
N VAL A 22 -0.42 9.97 6.14
CA VAL A 22 -1.69 10.55 5.67
C VAL A 22 -1.46 11.52 4.52
N ASP A 23 -0.41 12.34 4.57
CA ASP A 23 -0.12 13.35 3.55
C ASP A 23 0.19 12.72 2.18
N GLN A 24 0.94 11.61 2.17
CA GLN A 24 1.18 10.86 0.94
C GLN A 24 -0.09 10.22 0.38
N ARG A 25 -0.97 9.74 1.26
CA ARG A 25 -2.23 9.08 0.86
C ARG A 25 -3.29 10.07 0.37
N LYS A 26 -3.33 11.27 0.94
CA LYS A 26 -4.28 12.34 0.60
C LYS A 26 -4.39 12.61 -0.90
N THR A 27 -3.27 12.58 -1.61
CA THR A 27 -3.25 12.81 -3.07
C THR A 27 -4.13 11.81 -3.81
N TRP A 28 -4.09 10.53 -3.42
CA TRP A 28 -4.81 9.46 -4.11
C TRP A 28 -6.30 9.47 -3.76
N VAL A 29 -6.62 9.70 -2.49
CA VAL A 29 -8.00 9.86 -2.03
C VAL A 29 -8.66 11.05 -2.74
N GLN A 30 -7.97 12.18 -2.83
CA GLN A 30 -8.51 13.35 -3.54
C GLN A 30 -8.81 13.04 -5.01
N ILE A 31 -7.90 12.33 -5.70
CA ILE A 31 -8.13 11.93 -7.10
C ILE A 31 -9.35 11.01 -7.22
N ALA A 32 -9.50 10.03 -6.31
CA ALA A 32 -10.67 9.16 -6.31
C ALA A 32 -11.97 9.94 -6.10
N GLY A 33 -11.95 10.90 -5.17
CA GLY A 33 -13.06 11.82 -4.92
C GLY A 33 -13.42 12.70 -6.13
N ASP A 34 -12.43 13.26 -6.82
CA ASP A 34 -12.63 14.05 -8.04
C ASP A 34 -13.32 13.24 -9.15
N TYR A 35 -13.09 11.93 -9.21
CA TYR A 35 -13.68 11.00 -10.19
C TYR A 35 -14.96 10.31 -9.68
N GLY A 36 -15.34 10.49 -8.41
CA GLY A 36 -16.49 9.80 -7.81
C GLY A 36 -16.34 8.27 -7.71
N VAL A 37 -15.10 7.77 -7.66
CA VAL A 37 -14.79 6.33 -7.56
C VAL A 37 -14.37 5.95 -6.13
N PRO A 38 -14.64 4.71 -5.67
CA PRO A 38 -14.17 4.26 -4.37
C PRO A 38 -12.65 4.09 -4.35
N VAL A 39 -12.05 4.26 -3.17
CA VAL A 39 -10.64 3.97 -2.92
C VAL A 39 -10.51 3.01 -1.75
N ASP A 40 -9.84 1.89 -1.96
CA ASP A 40 -9.55 0.90 -0.93
C ASP A 40 -8.05 0.88 -0.60
N CYS A 41 -7.70 0.47 0.62
CA CYS A 41 -6.32 0.41 1.08
C CYS A 41 -5.91 -1.00 1.47
N ILE A 42 -4.78 -1.47 0.96
CA ILE A 42 -4.10 -2.68 1.41
C ILE A 42 -2.87 -2.28 2.24
N VAL A 43 -2.85 -2.71 3.50
CA VAL A 43 -1.75 -2.49 4.43
C VAL A 43 -0.94 -3.78 4.55
N PHE A 44 0.29 -3.76 4.04
CA PHE A 44 1.25 -4.85 4.29
C PHE A 44 1.80 -4.72 5.70
N THR A 45 1.66 -5.77 6.52
CA THR A 45 2.01 -5.75 7.95
C THR A 45 3.43 -6.24 8.23
N ALA A 46 4.27 -6.42 7.19
CA ALA A 46 5.65 -6.85 7.32
C ALA A 46 6.43 -5.98 8.33
N GLY A 47 7.01 -6.63 9.34
CA GLY A 47 7.71 -5.94 10.40
C GLY A 47 9.02 -5.30 9.94
N ALA A 48 9.46 -4.23 10.61
CA ALA A 48 10.70 -3.53 10.28
C ALA A 48 11.93 -4.44 10.23
N ARG A 49 12.03 -5.43 11.14
CA ARG A 49 13.13 -6.40 11.16
C ARG A 49 13.16 -7.28 9.90
N GLU A 50 12.01 -7.78 9.49
CA GLU A 50 11.87 -8.61 8.30
C GLU A 50 12.17 -7.81 7.03
N CYS A 51 11.63 -6.59 6.94
CA CYS A 51 11.94 -5.67 5.85
C CYS A 51 13.45 -5.37 5.77
N ALA A 52 14.13 -5.14 6.90
CA ALA A 52 15.57 -4.92 6.93
C ALA A 52 16.36 -6.14 6.43
N GLN A 53 15.97 -7.36 6.83
CA GLN A 53 16.59 -8.59 6.34
C GLN A 53 16.41 -8.75 4.83
N ARG A 54 15.20 -8.51 4.31
CA ARG A 54 14.90 -8.55 2.87
C ARG A 54 15.68 -7.49 2.08
N ILE A 55 15.88 -6.29 2.63
CA ILE A 55 16.69 -5.23 1.99
C ILE A 55 18.16 -5.63 1.90
N MET A 56 18.71 -6.31 2.92
CA MET A 56 20.11 -6.72 2.93
C MET A 56 20.44 -7.77 1.88
N THR A 57 19.49 -8.64 1.55
CA THR A 57 19.67 -9.69 0.55
C THR A 57 19.21 -9.25 -0.84
N ARG A 58 18.54 -8.09 -0.95
CA ARG A 58 18.05 -7.54 -2.22
C ARG A 58 19.21 -7.16 -3.13
N LYS A 59 19.06 -7.48 -4.42
CA LYS A 59 19.96 -7.08 -5.49
C LYS A 59 19.17 -6.34 -6.56
N ASP A 60 19.85 -5.44 -7.26
CA ASP A 60 19.35 -4.75 -8.45
C ASP A 60 18.02 -4.01 -8.26
N HIS A 61 17.80 -3.41 -7.07
CA HIS A 61 16.60 -2.59 -6.88
C HIS A 61 16.66 -1.35 -7.78
N PRO A 62 15.63 -1.05 -8.60
CA PRO A 62 15.68 0.03 -9.61
C PRO A 62 16.06 1.42 -9.07
N THR A 63 15.78 1.68 -7.80
CA THR A 63 16.08 2.94 -7.11
C THR A 63 17.18 2.85 -6.05
N GLY A 64 17.97 1.77 -6.04
CA GLY A 64 19.11 1.61 -5.12
C GLY A 64 18.75 1.26 -3.67
N VAL A 65 17.50 0.87 -3.37
CA VAL A 65 17.08 0.47 -2.01
C VAL A 65 17.57 -0.94 -1.67
N GLN A 66 18.87 -1.06 -1.41
CA GLN A 66 19.57 -2.29 -1.06
C GLN A 66 20.70 -2.00 -0.05
N GLY A 67 21.13 -3.03 0.68
CA GLY A 67 22.22 -2.91 1.64
C GLY A 67 21.95 -1.90 2.77
N SER A 68 23.02 -1.27 3.28
CA SER A 68 22.96 -0.32 4.40
C SER A 68 22.15 0.95 4.10
N GLU A 69 22.30 1.50 2.89
CA GLU A 69 21.54 2.67 2.43
C GLU A 69 20.03 2.39 2.40
N GLY A 70 19.64 1.21 1.91
CA GLY A 70 18.26 0.77 1.95
C GLY A 70 17.70 0.68 3.38
N GLN A 71 18.51 0.27 4.36
CA GLN A 71 18.08 0.24 5.77
C GLN A 71 17.89 1.65 6.35
N GLU A 72 18.68 2.64 5.95
CA GLU A 72 18.48 4.04 6.36
C GLU A 72 17.15 4.58 5.87
N ILE A 73 16.81 4.29 4.62
CA ILE A 73 15.51 4.64 4.04
C ILE A 73 14.38 3.96 4.81
N LEU A 74 14.51 2.67 5.12
CA LEU A 74 13.53 1.95 5.93
C LEU A 74 13.34 2.59 7.31
N ARG A 75 14.42 2.95 8.01
CA ARG A 75 14.34 3.60 9.33
C ARG A 75 13.54 4.90 9.26
N ARG A 76 13.73 5.71 8.21
CA ARG A 76 12.96 6.94 8.00
C ARG A 76 11.48 6.65 7.77
N PHE A 77 11.14 5.65 6.95
CA PHE A 77 9.73 5.31 6.69
C PHE A 77 9.03 4.76 7.93
N VAL A 78 9.70 3.88 8.69
CA VAL A 78 9.15 3.36 9.95
C VAL A 78 8.94 4.49 10.96
N LYS A 79 9.88 5.43 11.08
CA LYS A 79 9.76 6.58 11.99
C LYS A 79 8.55 7.48 11.65
N ASN A 80 8.27 7.66 10.37
CA ASN A 80 7.21 8.55 9.90
C ASN A 80 5.90 7.81 9.59
N TYR A 81 5.82 6.50 9.87
CA TYR A 81 4.66 5.70 9.51
C TYR A 81 3.45 6.09 10.36
N SER A 82 2.38 6.51 9.69
CA SER A 82 1.06 6.71 10.26
C SER A 82 0.10 5.73 9.58
N PRO A 83 -0.34 4.66 10.25
CA PRO A 83 -1.21 3.65 9.65
C PRO A 83 -2.57 4.25 9.26
N PRO A 84 -3.20 3.79 8.17
CA PRO A 84 -4.59 4.11 7.94
C PRO A 84 -5.46 3.44 9.02
N SER A 85 -6.44 4.18 9.54
CA SER A 85 -7.35 3.70 10.58
C SER A 85 -8.74 4.32 10.44
N ALA A 86 -9.72 3.72 11.12
CA ALA A 86 -11.08 4.27 11.20
C ALA A 86 -11.17 5.51 12.10
N ASP A 87 -10.14 5.81 12.89
CA ASP A 87 -10.10 6.99 13.77
C ASP A 87 -9.68 8.27 13.02
N VAL A 88 -9.08 8.13 11.85
CA VAL A 88 -8.69 9.24 10.97
C VAL A 88 -9.46 9.09 9.67
N ASN A 89 -10.39 10.01 9.41
CA ASN A 89 -11.16 9.99 8.17
C ASN A 89 -10.31 10.41 6.97
N GLU A 90 -9.61 9.42 6.41
CA GLU A 90 -8.85 9.58 5.17
C GLU A 90 -9.72 9.36 3.92
N GLY A 91 -10.94 8.82 4.01
CA GLY A 91 -11.82 8.60 2.85
C GLY A 91 -11.65 7.26 2.13
N PHE A 92 -11.01 6.26 2.75
CA PHE A 92 -11.00 4.88 2.28
C PHE A 92 -12.35 4.20 2.49
N ARG A 93 -12.82 3.48 1.46
CA ARG A 93 -14.01 2.63 1.55
C ARG A 93 -13.70 1.38 2.37
N LYS A 94 -12.58 0.69 2.10
CA LYS A 94 -12.13 -0.51 2.84
C LYS A 94 -10.65 -0.43 3.20
N ILE A 95 -10.28 -1.09 4.29
CA ILE A 95 -8.88 -1.27 4.71
C ILE A 95 -8.64 -2.76 4.98
N LEU A 96 -7.84 -3.41 4.14
CA LEU A 96 -7.39 -4.79 4.32
C LEU A 96 -5.97 -4.81 4.89
N ARG A 97 -5.70 -5.68 5.86
CA ARG A 97 -4.35 -5.94 6.37
C ARG A 97 -3.88 -7.29 5.83
N VAL A 98 -2.69 -7.32 5.24
CA VAL A 98 -2.11 -8.51 4.63
C VAL A 98 -0.78 -8.83 5.30
N ASP A 99 -0.74 -9.99 5.94
CA ASP A 99 0.47 -10.51 6.57
C ASP A 99 1.49 -11.01 5.54
N PRO A 100 2.79 -10.96 5.86
CA PRO A 100 3.83 -11.53 5.01
C PRO A 100 3.53 -12.99 4.69
N SER A 101 3.51 -13.32 3.40
CA SER A 101 3.40 -14.72 3.01
C SER A 101 4.66 -15.49 3.39
N PRO A 102 4.53 -16.74 3.88
CA PRO A 102 5.67 -17.62 4.07
C PRO A 102 6.34 -18.03 2.74
N ASP A 103 5.60 -17.97 1.63
CA ASP A 103 6.12 -18.26 0.29
C ASP A 103 6.55 -16.95 -0.40
N PRO A 104 7.80 -16.82 -0.88
CA PRO A 104 8.23 -15.64 -1.61
C PRO A 104 7.56 -15.50 -3.00
N VAL A 105 7.02 -16.58 -3.57
CA VAL A 105 6.43 -16.58 -4.91
C VAL A 105 5.05 -15.95 -4.88
N CYS A 106 4.85 -14.92 -5.69
CA CYS A 106 3.54 -14.33 -5.92
C CYS A 106 2.88 -15.05 -7.10
N THR A 107 1.88 -15.89 -6.83
CA THR A 107 1.09 -16.57 -7.87
C THR A 107 -0.21 -15.83 -8.16
N ASP A 108 -0.81 -16.08 -9.32
CA ASP A 108 -2.10 -15.48 -9.70
C ASP A 108 -3.22 -15.89 -8.74
N GLU A 109 -3.20 -17.11 -8.21
CA GLU A 109 -4.15 -17.57 -7.20
C GLU A 109 -4.01 -16.76 -5.91
N ARG A 110 -2.77 -16.43 -5.53
CA ARG A 110 -2.52 -15.63 -4.32
C ARG A 110 -2.98 -14.19 -4.50
N ILE A 111 -2.72 -13.59 -5.65
CA ILE A 111 -3.21 -12.26 -6.00
C ILE A 111 -4.75 -12.27 -5.95
N SER A 112 -5.38 -13.25 -6.60
CA SER A 112 -6.83 -13.40 -6.63
C SER A 112 -7.42 -13.56 -5.23
N SER A 113 -6.77 -14.34 -4.36
CA SER A 113 -7.19 -14.50 -2.97
C SER A 113 -7.12 -13.20 -2.18
N VAL A 114 -6.06 -12.40 -2.33
CA VAL A 114 -5.93 -11.09 -1.64
C VAL A 114 -6.99 -10.11 -2.16
N LEU A 115 -7.23 -10.07 -3.48
CA LEU A 115 -8.27 -9.21 -4.05
C LEU A 115 -9.67 -9.62 -3.59
N GLN A 116 -9.94 -10.93 -3.48
CA GLN A 116 -11.21 -11.42 -2.94
C GLN A 116 -11.37 -11.02 -1.46
N GLN A 117 -10.32 -11.16 -0.64
CA GLN A 117 -10.35 -10.71 0.75
C GLN A 117 -10.61 -9.19 0.87
N LEU A 118 -10.11 -8.39 -0.08
CA LEU A 118 -10.41 -6.96 -0.13
C LEU A 118 -11.88 -6.71 -0.48
N GLU A 119 -12.44 -7.49 -1.40
CA GLU A 119 -13.87 -7.39 -1.72
C GLU A 119 -14.77 -7.82 -0.57
N ASP A 120 -14.33 -8.78 0.24
CA ASP A 120 -15.07 -9.25 1.41
C ASP A 120 -14.82 -8.40 2.67
N ALA A 121 -13.84 -7.49 2.63
CA ALA A 121 -13.51 -6.64 3.77
C ALA A 121 -14.68 -5.66 4.11
N PRO A 122 -14.91 -5.38 5.40
CA PRO A 122 -15.97 -4.48 5.81
C PRO A 122 -15.69 -3.05 5.34
N ILE A 123 -16.77 -2.31 5.04
CA ILE A 123 -16.69 -0.88 4.80
C ILE A 123 -16.25 -0.18 6.09
N VAL A 124 -15.31 0.75 5.96
CA VAL A 124 -14.81 1.55 7.09
C VAL A 124 -15.94 2.45 7.59
N ILE A 125 -16.22 2.36 8.89
CA ILE A 125 -17.08 3.30 9.60
C ILE A 125 -16.17 4.22 10.38
N TYR A 126 -16.06 5.47 9.92
CA TYR A 126 -15.25 6.49 10.57
C TYR A 126 -15.88 6.94 11.88
N LYS A 127 -15.03 7.16 12.89
CA LYS A 127 -15.45 7.68 14.20
C LYS A 127 -15.54 9.20 14.22
#